data_AF-A0A959DCR0-F1
#
_entry.id   AF-A0A959DCR0-F1
#
_cell.length_a   1.000
_cell.length_b   1.000
_cell.length_c   1.000
_cell.angle_alpha   90.00
_cell.angle_beta   90.00
_cell.angle_gamma   90.00
#
_symmetry.space_group_name_H-M   'P 1'
#
loop_
_entity.id
_entity.type
_entity.pdbx_description
1 polymer ?
#
loop_
_entity_poly.entity_id
_entity_poly.type
_entity_poly.pdbx_seq_one_letter_code
_entity_poly.pdbx_strand_id
1 'polypeptide(L)'
;MLLKGDSLVELKKIKDETVDMVYLDPPFFTQKTHSLKSKEDKVYSFNDIWSDINSYKDYIQLRLKECQRVIKPTGSIFLHCDRSASHYLRIALDEVFGYDNFRSEIVWYYRRWSNAKKGLLNSHQLIFFYSKTKEFKFNTFFTDYSPTTNLDQIFQKRVRGKNGKTTYKKSSKGETELMNGKQGVPLLDVWEIPYLNPKAKERVGYPTQKPILLLERIISISTDVGDLVLDPFCGSGTTLVAAKILDRKFIGIDISNEAIQLAKSRISQPIKTKSALLEKGRNAYLNQDSQILSWLESIDCQPVQRNKGIDGFLRINGMVKPIPVKIQREGESFTVARKRLISAAKKNGYERKILIRSPNMIGIQLNFQEFEELNNEKLIIVNNLDKFIKNKEHFISEILDQS
;
A
#
# COMPACT_ATOMS: atom_id res chain seq x y z
N MET A 1 -11.08 -25.99 0.53
CA MET A 1 -12.40 -26.26 1.12
C MET A 1 -12.95 -24.98 1.73
N LEU A 2 -14.27 -24.77 1.68
CA LEU A 2 -14.95 -23.65 2.34
C LEU A 2 -16.05 -24.21 3.24
N LEU A 3 -16.04 -23.82 4.51
CA LEU A 3 -16.94 -24.31 5.55
C LEU A 3 -17.83 -23.16 6.03
N LYS A 4 -19.15 -23.36 5.99
CA LYS A 4 -20.11 -22.44 6.60
C LYS A 4 -20.35 -22.89 8.04
N GLY A 5 -20.04 -22.05 9.01
CA GLY A 5 -20.28 -22.35 10.43
C GLY A 5 -19.55 -21.40 11.37
N ASP A 6 -19.80 -21.56 12.66
CA ASP A 6 -18.98 -20.90 13.67
C ASP A 6 -17.54 -21.45 13.61
N SER A 7 -16.56 -20.56 13.67
CA SER A 7 -15.17 -20.93 13.50
C SER A 7 -14.65 -21.88 14.57
N LEU A 8 -15.09 -21.76 15.83
CA LEU A 8 -14.67 -22.70 16.87
C LEU A 8 -15.24 -24.10 16.63
N VAL A 9 -16.50 -24.19 16.19
CA VAL A 9 -17.16 -25.48 15.89
C VAL A 9 -16.50 -26.17 14.70
N GLU A 10 -16.21 -25.46 13.62
CA GLU A 10 -15.57 -26.05 12.45
C GLU A 10 -14.09 -26.39 12.68
N LEU A 11 -13.35 -25.57 13.44
CA LEU A 11 -11.97 -25.85 13.81
C LEU A 11 -11.83 -27.20 14.56
N LYS A 12 -12.76 -27.51 15.47
CA LYS A 12 -12.77 -28.79 16.21
C LYS A 12 -12.90 -30.03 15.32
N LYS A 13 -13.41 -29.88 14.09
CA LYS A 13 -13.54 -30.99 13.12
C LYS A 13 -12.27 -31.21 12.29
N ILE A 14 -11.34 -30.26 12.31
CA ILE A 14 -10.07 -30.36 11.59
C ILE A 14 -9.11 -31.21 12.42
N LYS A 15 -8.44 -32.16 11.77
CA LYS A 15 -7.45 -33.05 12.40
C LYS A 15 -6.22 -32.26 12.87
N ASP A 16 -5.69 -32.67 14.02
CA ASP A 16 -4.46 -32.18 14.63
C ASP A 16 -3.30 -32.18 13.62
N GLU A 17 -2.46 -31.16 13.70
CA GLU A 17 -1.18 -31.10 12.98
C GLU A 17 -1.29 -31.34 11.46
N THR A 18 -2.32 -30.80 10.83
CA THR A 18 -2.53 -30.92 9.38
C THR A 18 -2.30 -29.62 8.61
N VAL A 19 -2.29 -28.47 9.29
CA VAL A 19 -2.22 -27.14 8.68
C VAL A 19 -0.80 -26.59 8.74
N ASP A 20 -0.31 -26.02 7.64
CA ASP A 20 1.04 -25.43 7.56
C ASP A 20 1.05 -23.96 8.01
N MET A 21 -0.02 -23.22 7.70
CA MET A 21 -0.15 -21.81 8.05
C MET A 21 -1.59 -21.46 8.41
N VAL A 22 -1.79 -20.70 9.47
CA VAL A 22 -3.07 -20.04 9.77
C VAL A 22 -2.92 -18.53 9.61
N TYR A 23 -3.86 -17.91 8.91
CA TYR A 23 -4.02 -16.45 8.91
C TYR A 23 -5.40 -16.11 9.48
N LEU A 24 -5.44 -15.27 10.51
CA LEU A 24 -6.68 -14.83 11.16
C LEU A 24 -6.83 -13.32 10.99
N ASP A 25 -7.96 -12.92 10.41
CA ASP A 25 -8.42 -11.53 10.33
C ASP A 25 -9.79 -11.43 11.03
N PRO A 26 -9.84 -11.59 12.37
CA PRO A 26 -11.09 -11.57 13.13
C PRO A 26 -11.74 -10.17 13.10
N PRO A 27 -12.97 -10.01 13.61
CA PRO A 27 -13.47 -8.68 14.00
C PRO A 27 -12.48 -7.98 14.94
N PHE A 28 -12.31 -6.66 14.86
CA PHE A 28 -11.20 -5.95 15.53
C PHE A 28 -11.58 -5.27 16.85
N PHE A 29 -12.76 -5.57 17.41
CA PHE A 29 -13.30 -4.86 18.57
C PHE A 29 -13.50 -3.37 18.29
N THR A 30 -13.98 -3.03 17.10
CA THR A 30 -14.24 -1.63 16.70
C THR A 30 -15.52 -1.04 17.32
N GLN A 31 -16.31 -1.88 18.00
CA GLN A 31 -17.60 -1.55 18.62
C GLN A 31 -18.61 -1.00 17.61
N LYS A 32 -18.62 -1.56 16.39
CA LYS A 32 -19.46 -1.12 15.28
C LYS A 32 -19.90 -2.30 14.41
N THR A 33 -21.02 -2.12 13.72
CA THR A 33 -21.40 -3.02 12.61
C THR A 33 -20.72 -2.51 11.34
N HIS A 34 -19.99 -3.39 10.66
CA HIS A 34 -19.40 -3.08 9.37
C HIS A 34 -20.37 -3.49 8.28
N SER A 35 -20.61 -2.61 7.30
CA SER A 35 -21.46 -2.90 6.16
C SER A 35 -20.94 -2.19 4.92
N LEU A 36 -20.98 -2.87 3.78
CA LEU A 36 -20.67 -2.26 2.50
C LEU A 36 -21.49 -2.91 1.38
N LYS A 37 -21.91 -2.07 0.44
CA LYS A 37 -22.66 -2.47 -0.75
C LYS A 37 -21.71 -2.76 -1.91
N SER A 38 -21.92 -3.89 -2.59
CA SER A 38 -21.19 -4.30 -3.79
C SER A 38 -21.73 -3.60 -5.04
N LYS A 39 -21.06 -3.82 -6.19
CA LYS A 39 -21.51 -3.30 -7.49
C LYS A 39 -22.79 -3.97 -8.00
N GLU A 40 -23.08 -5.18 -7.55
CA GLU A 40 -24.30 -5.94 -7.87
C GLU A 40 -25.42 -5.68 -6.84
N ASP A 41 -25.36 -4.55 -6.15
CA ASP A 41 -26.28 -4.14 -5.09
C ASP A 41 -26.41 -5.06 -3.86
N LYS A 42 -25.66 -6.17 -3.79
CA LYS A 42 -25.58 -7.02 -2.59
C LYS A 42 -24.88 -6.29 -1.44
N VAL A 43 -25.44 -6.38 -0.24
CA VAL A 43 -24.87 -5.80 0.98
C VAL A 43 -24.17 -6.91 1.78
N TYR A 44 -22.92 -6.67 2.14
CA TYR A 44 -22.14 -7.54 3.02
C TYR A 44 -21.92 -6.84 4.35
N SER A 45 -22.26 -7.51 5.45
CA SER A 45 -22.12 -6.96 6.79
C SER A 45 -21.72 -7.99 7.83
N PHE A 46 -21.07 -7.54 8.90
CA PHE A 46 -20.78 -8.34 10.08
C PHE A 46 -20.77 -7.46 11.33
N ASN A 47 -21.10 -8.08 12.47
CA ASN A 47 -21.12 -7.42 13.78
C ASN A 47 -19.74 -7.51 14.42
N ASP A 48 -19.19 -6.37 14.82
CA ASP A 48 -17.94 -6.25 15.57
C ASP A 48 -18.19 -5.48 16.88
N ILE A 49 -19.12 -6.03 17.66
CA ILE A 49 -19.61 -5.46 18.91
C ILE A 49 -19.54 -6.55 19.97
N TRP A 50 -18.95 -6.18 21.10
CA TRP A 50 -18.71 -7.05 22.26
C TRP A 50 -19.12 -6.31 23.53
N SER A 51 -19.41 -7.07 24.60
CA SER A 51 -19.73 -6.48 25.91
C SER A 51 -18.53 -5.74 26.49
N ASP A 52 -17.36 -6.37 26.41
CA ASP A 52 -16.11 -5.87 26.98
C ASP A 52 -14.91 -6.56 26.31
N ILE A 53 -13.72 -5.98 26.52
CA ILE A 53 -12.49 -6.44 25.86
C ILE A 53 -12.04 -7.83 26.28
N ASN A 54 -12.38 -8.27 27.50
CA ASN A 54 -12.02 -9.60 27.99
C ASN A 54 -12.91 -10.66 27.34
N SER A 55 -14.21 -10.41 27.18
CA SER A 55 -15.11 -11.30 26.44
C SER A 55 -14.63 -11.53 24.99
N TYR A 56 -14.11 -10.48 24.35
CA TYR A 56 -13.50 -10.57 23.02
C TYR A 56 -12.18 -11.33 23.04
N LYS A 57 -11.29 -11.07 24.01
CA LYS A 57 -10.05 -11.82 24.21
C LYS A 57 -10.34 -13.31 24.36
N ASP A 58 -11.26 -13.69 25.23
CA ASP A 58 -11.64 -15.07 25.52
C ASP A 58 -12.21 -15.76 24.27
N TYR A 59 -13.06 -15.05 23.52
CA TYR A 59 -13.58 -15.53 22.24
C TYR A 59 -12.46 -15.87 21.25
N ILE A 60 -11.44 -15.01 21.13
CA ILE A 60 -10.30 -15.28 20.25
C ILE A 60 -9.40 -16.38 20.82
N GLN A 61 -9.15 -16.37 22.13
CA GLN A 61 -8.27 -17.35 22.78
C GLN A 61 -8.76 -18.79 22.61
N LEU A 62 -10.08 -19.04 22.70
CA LEU A 62 -10.66 -20.36 22.43
C LEU A 62 -10.34 -20.86 21.02
N ARG A 63 -10.35 -19.97 20.03
CA ARG A 63 -10.03 -20.30 18.64
C ARG A 63 -8.53 -20.45 18.42
N LEU A 64 -7.72 -19.65 19.10
CA LEU A 64 -6.26 -19.79 19.08
C LEU A 64 -5.82 -21.15 19.61
N LYS A 65 -6.46 -21.68 20.65
CA LYS A 65 -6.19 -23.04 21.17
C LYS A 65 -6.41 -24.10 20.09
N GLU A 66 -7.53 -24.04 19.38
CA GLU A 66 -7.77 -24.95 18.25
C GLU A 66 -6.82 -24.72 17.08
N CYS A 67 -6.46 -23.46 16.78
CA CYS A 67 -5.46 -23.15 15.76
C CYS A 67 -4.10 -23.79 16.10
N GLN A 68 -3.67 -23.67 17.36
CA GLN A 68 -2.43 -24.28 17.85
C GLN A 68 -2.46 -25.81 17.71
N ARG A 69 -3.60 -26.46 18.00
CA ARG A 69 -3.80 -27.91 17.81
C ARG A 69 -3.66 -28.34 16.34
N VAL A 70 -4.31 -27.64 15.42
CA VAL A 70 -4.36 -28.04 14.00
C VAL A 70 -3.11 -27.68 13.20
N ILE A 71 -2.33 -26.70 13.64
CA ILE A 71 -1.06 -26.32 13.02
C ILE A 71 -0.01 -27.43 13.23
N LYS A 72 0.77 -27.77 12.21
CA LYS A 72 1.93 -28.67 12.28
C LYS A 72 3.02 -28.12 13.20
N PRO A 73 3.91 -28.96 13.78
CA PRO A 73 5.05 -28.48 14.57
C PRO A 73 5.91 -27.41 13.87
N THR A 74 6.02 -27.50 12.53
CA THR A 74 6.77 -26.56 11.67
C THR A 74 5.96 -25.36 11.19
N GLY A 75 4.68 -25.27 11.55
CA GLY A 75 3.75 -24.29 11.01
C GLY A 75 3.70 -22.98 11.78
N SER A 76 3.03 -22.01 11.16
CA SER A 76 3.00 -20.62 11.61
C SER A 76 1.59 -20.04 11.68
N ILE A 77 1.38 -19.06 12.57
CA ILE A 77 0.13 -18.32 12.71
C ILE A 77 0.38 -16.82 12.55
N PHE A 78 -0.52 -16.16 11.81
CA PHE A 78 -0.53 -14.73 11.58
C PHE A 78 -1.87 -14.16 12.04
N LEU A 79 -1.87 -13.33 13.07
CA LEU A 79 -3.08 -12.70 13.61
C LEU A 79 -3.08 -11.21 13.27
N HIS A 80 -3.98 -10.80 12.39
CA HIS A 80 -4.18 -9.42 11.97
C HIS A 80 -5.09 -8.69 12.97
N CYS A 81 -4.69 -7.50 13.40
CA CYS A 81 -5.54 -6.61 14.18
C CYS A 81 -5.26 -5.13 13.89
N ASP A 82 -6.09 -4.26 14.43
CA ASP A 82 -5.76 -2.85 14.59
C ASP A 82 -5.38 -2.53 16.05
N ARG A 83 -5.16 -1.24 16.32
CA ARG A 83 -4.80 -0.73 17.64
C ARG A 83 -5.83 -0.99 18.74
N SER A 84 -7.09 -1.30 18.42
CA SER A 84 -8.20 -1.32 19.39
C SER A 84 -8.04 -2.44 20.41
N ALA A 85 -7.67 -3.64 19.96
CA ALA A 85 -7.47 -4.81 20.83
C ALA A 85 -6.08 -5.46 20.73
N SER A 86 -5.15 -4.85 19.99
CA SER A 86 -3.79 -5.38 19.74
C SER A 86 -3.09 -5.99 20.97
N HIS A 87 -3.01 -5.24 22.08
CA HIS A 87 -2.35 -5.70 23.31
C HIS A 87 -3.03 -6.93 23.94
N TYR A 88 -4.36 -7.01 23.90
CA TYR A 88 -5.11 -8.13 24.44
C TYR A 88 -4.96 -9.39 23.57
N LEU A 89 -4.92 -9.20 22.25
CA LEU A 89 -4.66 -10.26 21.28
C LEU A 89 -3.23 -10.78 21.39
N ARG A 90 -2.27 -9.88 21.65
CA ARG A 90 -0.88 -10.23 21.93
C ARG A 90 -0.78 -11.14 23.16
N ILE A 91 -1.42 -10.75 24.26
CA ILE A 91 -1.46 -11.55 25.49
C ILE A 91 -2.13 -12.91 25.24
N ALA A 92 -3.24 -12.96 24.50
CA ALA A 92 -3.91 -14.22 24.18
C ALA A 92 -3.02 -15.16 23.34
N LEU A 93 -2.21 -14.61 22.43
CA LEU A 93 -1.22 -15.39 21.69
C LEU A 93 -0.09 -15.89 22.59
N ASP A 94 0.44 -15.05 23.49
CA ASP A 94 1.48 -15.44 24.46
C ASP A 94 0.99 -16.59 25.36
N GLU A 95 -0.25 -16.52 25.84
CA GLU A 95 -0.88 -17.55 26.69
C GLU A 95 -1.11 -18.88 25.96
N VAL A 96 -1.30 -18.87 24.64
CA VAL A 96 -1.63 -20.08 23.85
C VAL A 96 -0.42 -20.66 23.14
N PHE A 97 0.39 -19.85 22.49
CA PHE A 97 1.56 -20.28 21.73
C PHE A 97 2.84 -20.23 22.54
N GLY A 98 2.86 -19.51 23.67
CA GLY A 98 4.05 -19.29 24.48
C GLY A 98 4.83 -18.07 24.01
N TYR A 99 5.30 -17.27 24.98
CA TYR A 99 6.08 -16.06 24.74
C TYR A 99 7.31 -16.30 23.84
N ASP A 100 8.02 -17.41 24.09
CA ASP A 100 9.23 -17.80 23.37
C ASP A 100 9.01 -18.22 21.92
N ASN A 101 7.76 -18.34 21.47
CA ASN A 101 7.39 -18.69 20.10
C ASN A 101 6.94 -17.48 19.27
N PHE A 102 6.97 -16.27 19.85
CA PHE A 102 6.76 -15.04 19.09
C PHE A 102 7.90 -14.78 18.11
N ARG A 103 7.60 -14.52 16.84
CA ARG A 103 8.62 -14.31 15.79
C ARG A 103 8.79 -12.83 15.43
N SER A 104 7.70 -12.11 15.17
CA SER A 104 7.75 -10.69 14.77
C SER A 104 6.39 -10.02 14.87
N GLU A 105 6.40 -8.71 15.08
CA GLU A 105 5.25 -7.83 14.88
C GLU A 105 5.38 -7.15 13.53
N ILE A 106 4.57 -7.60 12.56
CA ILE A 106 4.59 -7.04 11.22
C ILE A 106 3.69 -5.80 11.18
N VAL A 107 4.28 -4.67 10.82
CA VAL A 107 3.58 -3.39 10.65
C VAL A 107 3.18 -3.24 9.19
N TRP A 108 1.91 -3.45 8.88
CA TRP A 108 1.38 -3.14 7.55
C TRP A 108 1.07 -1.65 7.44
N TYR A 109 1.96 -0.91 6.78
CA TYR A 109 1.85 0.52 6.56
C TYR A 109 1.17 0.85 5.22
N TYR A 110 0.26 1.81 5.22
CA TYR A 110 -0.37 2.37 4.03
C TYR A 110 -0.71 3.86 4.20
N ARG A 111 -0.66 4.59 3.08
CA ARG A 111 -1.00 6.02 3.04
C ARG A 111 -2.46 6.24 2.66
N ARG A 112 -3.13 7.14 3.38
CA ARG A 112 -4.46 7.67 3.05
C ARG A 112 -4.42 9.20 3.01
N TRP A 113 -5.32 9.80 2.23
CA TRP A 113 -5.37 11.23 1.92
C TRP A 113 -6.27 12.04 2.89
N SER A 114 -6.36 11.66 4.17
CA SER A 114 -7.25 12.35 5.11
C SER A 114 -6.51 13.48 5.82
N ASN A 115 -7.09 14.69 5.82
CA ASN A 115 -6.57 15.86 6.55
C ASN A 115 -7.45 16.25 7.75
N ALA A 116 -8.46 15.44 8.09
CA ALA A 116 -9.53 15.84 9.00
C ALA A 116 -9.27 15.55 10.49
N LYS A 117 -8.11 15.00 10.87
CA LYS A 117 -7.85 14.54 12.24
C LYS A 117 -6.97 15.53 13.00
N LYS A 118 -7.41 15.92 14.20
CA LYS A 118 -6.54 16.55 15.21
C LYS A 118 -5.64 15.46 15.83
N GLY A 119 -4.38 15.39 15.39
CA GLY A 119 -3.37 14.42 15.87
C GLY A 119 -2.94 13.39 14.82
N LEU A 120 -2.23 12.35 15.25
CA LEU A 120 -1.64 11.35 14.35
C LEU A 120 -2.72 10.52 13.63
N LEU A 121 -2.61 10.42 12.30
CA LEU A 121 -3.46 9.57 11.48
C LEU A 121 -3.12 8.10 11.69
N ASN A 122 -4.15 7.26 11.75
CA ASN A 122 -3.93 5.81 11.78
C ASN A 122 -3.51 5.36 10.38
N SER A 123 -2.23 5.03 10.22
CA SER A 123 -1.58 4.73 8.94
C SER A 123 -1.07 3.30 8.82
N HIS A 124 -1.31 2.46 9.84
CA HIS A 124 -0.90 1.06 9.82
C HIS A 124 -1.88 0.15 10.57
N GLN A 125 -1.75 -1.14 10.31
CA GLN A 125 -2.34 -2.25 11.06
C GLN A 125 -1.22 -3.21 11.47
N LEU A 126 -1.49 -4.05 12.48
CA LEU A 126 -0.51 -4.98 13.03
C LEU A 126 -0.87 -6.41 12.66
N ILE A 127 0.15 -7.21 12.37
CA ILE A 127 0.02 -8.65 12.16
C ILE A 127 1.04 -9.34 13.07
N PHE A 128 0.56 -10.04 14.09
CA PHE A 128 1.43 -10.81 14.96
C PHE A 128 1.80 -12.13 14.29
N PHE A 129 3.09 -12.41 14.20
CA PHE A 129 3.63 -13.65 13.68
C PHE A 129 4.17 -14.51 14.83
N TYR A 130 3.61 -15.70 14.98
CA TYR A 130 4.09 -16.77 15.87
C TYR A 130 4.32 -18.05 15.09
N SER A 131 5.23 -18.87 15.60
CA SER A 131 5.37 -20.27 15.18
C SER A 131 4.77 -21.20 16.24
N LYS A 132 4.47 -22.46 15.87
CA LYS A 132 4.06 -23.46 16.88
C LYS A 132 5.24 -23.89 17.76
N THR A 133 6.42 -24.00 17.16
CA THR A 133 7.66 -24.38 17.84
C THR A 133 8.83 -23.51 17.37
N LYS A 134 10.03 -23.71 17.94
CA LYS A 134 11.26 -23.01 17.49
C LYS A 134 11.73 -23.49 16.12
N GLU A 135 11.37 -24.71 15.71
CA GLU A 135 11.65 -25.26 14.39
C GLU A 135 10.45 -24.97 13.48
N PHE A 136 10.52 -23.88 12.72
CA PHE A 136 9.41 -23.44 11.87
C PHE A 136 9.86 -23.18 10.44
N LYS A 137 8.94 -23.38 9.50
CA LYS A 137 9.16 -23.10 8.09
C LYS A 137 9.19 -21.58 7.88
N PHE A 138 10.28 -21.08 7.28
CA PHE A 138 10.40 -19.68 6.90
C PHE A 138 11.19 -19.53 5.59
N ASN A 139 10.56 -18.93 4.58
CA ASN A 139 11.16 -18.66 3.29
C ASN A 139 11.71 -17.23 3.28
N THR A 140 13.03 -17.10 3.29
CA THR A 140 13.70 -15.80 3.31
C THR A 140 13.61 -15.12 1.95
N PHE A 141 13.01 -13.93 1.92
CA PHE A 141 13.06 -13.02 0.79
C PHE A 141 14.08 -11.94 1.05
N PHE A 142 14.79 -11.54 0.00
CA PHE A 142 15.71 -10.41 0.05
C PHE A 142 15.11 -9.22 -0.67
N THR A 143 15.31 -8.05 -0.09
CA THR A 143 15.00 -6.74 -0.65
C THR A 143 16.29 -5.99 -0.94
N ASP A 144 16.18 -4.91 -1.71
CA ASP A 144 17.31 -4.06 -2.02
C ASP A 144 17.92 -3.42 -0.76
N TYR A 145 19.21 -3.12 -0.84
CA TYR A 145 19.89 -2.30 0.15
C TYR A 145 19.34 -0.87 0.15
N SER A 146 19.48 -0.17 1.27
CA SER A 146 19.14 1.25 1.33
C SER A 146 19.95 2.03 0.29
N PRO A 147 19.41 3.10 -0.34
CA PRO A 147 20.17 3.97 -1.23
C PRO A 147 21.41 4.59 -0.58
N THR A 148 21.41 4.71 0.76
CA THR A 148 22.54 5.22 1.56
C THR A 148 23.58 4.15 1.88
N THR A 149 23.28 2.88 1.57
CA THR A 149 24.20 1.79 1.81
C THR A 149 25.36 1.85 0.83
N ASN A 150 26.57 1.98 1.34
CA ASN A 150 27.77 1.97 0.51
C ASN A 150 28.06 0.53 0.06
N LEU A 151 27.56 0.18 -1.13
CA LEU A 151 27.58 -1.17 -1.67
C LEU A 151 29.01 -1.71 -1.85
N ASP A 152 29.95 -0.82 -2.20
CA ASP A 152 31.37 -1.11 -2.31
C ASP A 152 31.95 -1.71 -1.01
N GLN A 153 31.59 -1.18 0.16
CA GLN A 153 32.06 -1.66 1.47
C GLN A 153 31.40 -2.98 1.87
N ILE A 154 30.16 -3.20 1.42
CA ILE A 154 29.42 -4.43 1.70
C ILE A 154 29.97 -5.60 0.90
N PHE A 155 30.42 -5.35 -0.33
CA PHE A 155 30.98 -6.39 -1.18
C PHE A 155 32.45 -6.70 -0.86
N GLN A 156 33.11 -5.97 0.04
CA GLN A 156 34.50 -6.25 0.41
C GLN A 156 34.62 -7.31 1.51
N LYS A 157 35.47 -8.33 1.31
CA LYS A 157 35.80 -9.32 2.34
C LYS A 157 36.49 -8.64 3.51
N ARG A 158 36.15 -9.09 4.72
CA ARG A 158 36.77 -8.63 5.96
C ARG A 158 37.49 -9.79 6.64
N VAL A 159 38.66 -9.50 7.20
CA VAL A 159 39.45 -10.43 8.02
C VAL A 159 39.67 -9.82 9.39
N ARG A 160 39.55 -10.63 10.43
CA ARG A 160 39.84 -10.21 11.80
C ARG A 160 41.31 -10.48 12.08
N GLY A 161 42.08 -9.43 12.32
CA GLY A 161 43.49 -9.55 12.70
C GLY A 161 43.65 -10.11 14.11
N LYS A 162 44.86 -10.56 14.46
CA LYS A 162 45.20 -11.11 15.80
C LYS A 162 44.89 -10.14 16.95
N ASN A 163 44.81 -8.84 16.66
CA ASN A 163 44.55 -7.75 17.60
C ASN A 163 43.04 -7.50 17.79
N GLY A 164 42.17 -8.37 17.25
CA GLY A 164 40.72 -8.23 17.28
C GLY A 164 40.13 -7.20 16.30
N LYS A 165 40.97 -6.36 15.68
CA LYS A 165 40.57 -5.36 14.67
C LYS A 165 40.21 -6.02 13.34
N THR A 166 39.11 -5.57 12.74
CA THR A 166 38.62 -6.06 11.44
C THR A 166 39.15 -5.15 10.34
N THR A 167 39.84 -5.71 9.35
CA THR A 167 40.36 -5.00 8.18
C THR A 167 39.85 -5.64 6.89
N TYR A 168 39.90 -4.88 5.79
CA TYR A 168 39.56 -5.41 4.47
C TYR A 168 40.61 -6.41 4.00
N LYS A 169 40.17 -7.56 3.49
CA LYS A 169 41.05 -8.61 2.97
C LYS A 169 41.61 -8.15 1.63
N LYS A 170 42.92 -7.99 1.54
CA LYS A 170 43.62 -7.61 0.30
C LYS A 170 44.19 -8.84 -0.40
N SER A 171 44.14 -8.85 -1.73
CA SER A 171 44.79 -9.82 -2.59
C SER A 171 46.31 -9.64 -2.57
N SER A 172 47.05 -10.56 -3.19
CA SER A 172 48.52 -10.47 -3.35
C SER A 172 48.98 -9.22 -4.11
N LYS A 173 48.08 -8.54 -4.83
CA LYS A 173 48.35 -7.27 -5.55
C LYS A 173 47.92 -6.03 -4.74
N GLY A 174 47.45 -6.18 -3.51
CA GLY A 174 47.05 -5.06 -2.64
C GLY A 174 45.61 -4.56 -2.83
N GLU A 175 44.84 -5.16 -3.74
CA GLU A 175 43.43 -4.83 -4.02
C GLU A 175 42.49 -5.54 -3.04
N THR A 176 41.39 -4.91 -2.63
CA THR A 176 40.43 -5.57 -1.73
C THR A 176 39.67 -6.70 -2.44
N GLU A 177 39.69 -7.90 -1.87
CA GLU A 177 38.92 -9.04 -2.38
C GLU A 177 37.41 -8.82 -2.19
N LEU A 178 36.64 -9.11 -3.24
CA LEU A 178 35.17 -9.06 -3.19
C LEU A 178 34.58 -10.37 -2.62
N MET A 179 33.47 -10.26 -1.91
CA MET A 179 32.60 -11.35 -1.47
C MET A 179 31.61 -11.69 -2.58
N ASN A 180 31.54 -12.96 -2.96
CA ASN A 180 30.45 -13.46 -3.80
C ASN A 180 29.21 -13.74 -2.93
N GLY A 181 28.01 -13.48 -3.47
CA GLY A 181 26.77 -14.10 -2.98
C GLY A 181 25.88 -13.31 -2.00
N LYS A 182 26.03 -11.99 -1.85
CA LYS A 182 25.07 -11.20 -1.06
C LYS A 182 23.80 -10.90 -1.89
N GLN A 183 22.67 -11.45 -1.47
CA GLN A 183 21.38 -11.39 -2.20
C GLN A 183 20.50 -10.19 -1.83
N GLY A 184 20.98 -9.28 -0.95
CA GLY A 184 20.23 -8.12 -0.46
C GLY A 184 20.11 -8.09 1.06
N VAL A 185 19.07 -7.44 1.56
CA VAL A 185 18.67 -7.40 2.97
C VAL A 185 17.46 -8.32 3.16
N PRO A 186 17.41 -9.19 4.17
CA PRO A 186 16.21 -9.95 4.46
C PRO A 186 14.98 -9.04 4.60
N LEU A 187 13.81 -9.53 4.17
CA LEU A 187 12.55 -8.82 4.26
C LEU A 187 12.32 -8.31 5.69
N LEU A 188 12.16 -6.98 5.81
CA LEU A 188 11.87 -6.31 7.08
C LEU A 188 10.43 -6.59 7.53
N ASP A 189 10.12 -6.29 8.78
CA ASP A 189 8.79 -6.44 9.39
C ASP A 189 7.87 -5.22 9.17
N VAL A 190 8.37 -4.12 8.60
CA VAL A 190 7.55 -2.98 8.17
C VAL A 190 7.24 -3.08 6.68
N TRP A 191 5.98 -3.35 6.34
CA TRP A 191 5.54 -3.58 4.97
C TRP A 191 4.70 -2.43 4.44
N GLU A 192 5.25 -1.72 3.45
CA GLU A 192 4.47 -0.74 2.71
C GLU A 192 3.73 -1.40 1.54
N ILE A 193 2.48 -1.76 1.78
CA ILE A 193 1.58 -2.31 0.77
C ILE A 193 0.36 -1.38 0.68
N PRO A 194 0.00 -0.86 -0.50
CA PRO A 194 -1.14 0.05 -0.62
C PRO A 194 -2.44 -0.56 -0.09
N TYR A 195 -3.24 0.26 0.58
CA TYR A 195 -4.60 -0.12 0.94
C TYR A 195 -5.43 -0.40 -0.32
N LEU A 196 -6.40 -1.30 -0.21
CA LEU A 196 -7.22 -1.72 -1.34
C LEU A 196 -8.05 -0.53 -1.87
N ASN A 197 -7.69 -0.04 -3.05
CA ASN A 197 -8.35 1.09 -3.70
C ASN A 197 -9.82 0.74 -4.03
N PRO A 198 -10.80 1.65 -3.83
CA PRO A 198 -12.18 1.44 -4.24
C PRO A 198 -12.38 1.04 -5.72
N LYS A 199 -11.47 1.48 -6.61
CA LYS A 199 -11.47 1.16 -8.04
C LYS A 199 -10.62 -0.06 -8.40
N ALA A 200 -10.02 -0.75 -7.42
CA ALA A 200 -9.24 -1.96 -7.67
C ALA A 200 -10.13 -3.04 -8.29
N LYS A 201 -9.58 -3.78 -9.26
CA LYS A 201 -10.32 -4.86 -9.96
C LYS A 201 -10.69 -6.00 -9.00
N GLU A 202 -9.87 -6.22 -7.98
CA GLU A 202 -10.10 -7.26 -6.98
C GLU A 202 -11.12 -6.86 -5.90
N ARG A 203 -11.58 -5.60 -5.85
CA ARG A 203 -12.56 -5.13 -4.85
C ARG A 203 -13.95 -5.66 -5.20
N VAL A 204 -14.58 -6.37 -4.26
CA VAL A 204 -15.90 -7.00 -4.46
C VAL A 204 -17.02 -6.42 -3.61
N GLY A 205 -16.73 -5.40 -2.79
CA GLY A 205 -17.73 -4.76 -1.94
C GLY A 205 -17.84 -5.32 -0.52
N TYR A 206 -16.97 -6.25 -0.11
CA TYR A 206 -16.86 -6.64 1.29
C TYR A 206 -16.19 -5.51 2.11
N PRO A 207 -16.71 -5.10 3.27
CA PRO A 207 -16.32 -3.87 3.97
C PRO A 207 -14.82 -3.79 4.28
N THR A 208 -14.26 -4.82 4.88
CA THR A 208 -12.89 -4.85 5.42
C THR A 208 -11.90 -5.64 4.55
N GLN A 209 -12.22 -5.83 3.26
CA GLN A 209 -11.41 -6.62 2.33
C GLN A 209 -9.94 -6.16 2.29
N LYS A 210 -9.03 -7.12 2.53
CA LYS A 210 -7.57 -6.95 2.43
C LYS A 210 -7.07 -7.05 0.98
N PRO A 211 -5.91 -6.44 0.65
CA PRO A 211 -5.32 -6.57 -0.68
C PRO A 211 -4.67 -7.94 -0.85
N ILE A 212 -4.86 -8.60 -2.00
CA ILE A 212 -4.33 -9.95 -2.28
C ILE A 212 -2.81 -10.01 -2.07
N LEU A 213 -2.12 -8.94 -2.46
CA LEU A 213 -0.66 -8.85 -2.36
C LEU A 213 -0.11 -8.99 -0.92
N LEU A 214 -0.85 -8.50 0.07
CA LEU A 214 -0.46 -8.66 1.48
C LEU A 214 -0.47 -10.14 1.86
N LEU A 215 -1.52 -10.86 1.48
CA LEU A 215 -1.70 -12.27 1.82
C LEU A 215 -0.72 -13.16 1.04
N GLU A 216 -0.43 -12.84 -0.23
CA GLU A 216 0.60 -13.55 -0.98
C GLU A 216 1.97 -13.49 -0.30
N ARG A 217 2.34 -12.32 0.23
CA ARG A 217 3.60 -12.17 0.97
C ARG A 217 3.62 -13.04 2.22
N ILE A 218 2.56 -12.99 3.04
CA ILE A 218 2.44 -13.79 4.27
C ILE A 218 2.51 -15.29 3.97
N ILE A 219 1.77 -15.74 2.95
CA ILE A 219 1.75 -17.15 2.54
C ILE A 219 3.13 -17.57 2.04
N SER A 220 3.78 -16.74 1.23
CA SER A 220 5.07 -17.08 0.63
C SER A 220 6.19 -17.21 1.67
N ILE A 221 6.18 -16.41 2.73
CA ILE A 221 7.22 -16.47 3.80
C ILE A 221 7.08 -17.69 4.71
N SER A 222 5.94 -18.39 4.72
CA SER A 222 5.65 -19.42 5.73
C SER A 222 5.14 -20.75 5.15
N THR A 223 5.03 -20.86 3.83
CA THR A 223 4.53 -22.07 3.15
C THR A 223 5.23 -22.33 1.82
N ASP A 224 5.17 -23.57 1.36
CA ASP A 224 5.61 -24.03 0.04
C ASP A 224 4.40 -24.43 -0.83
N VAL A 225 4.66 -24.72 -2.12
CA VAL A 225 3.62 -25.21 -3.03
C VAL A 225 3.00 -26.49 -2.48
N GLY A 226 1.67 -26.57 -2.49
CA GLY A 226 0.91 -27.72 -2.01
C GLY A 226 0.60 -27.73 -0.51
N ASP A 227 1.23 -26.86 0.29
CA ASP A 227 0.94 -26.69 1.72
C ASP A 227 -0.50 -26.23 1.97
N LEU A 228 -1.00 -26.48 3.18
CA LEU A 228 -2.36 -26.15 3.60
C LEU A 228 -2.41 -24.84 4.40
N VAL A 229 -3.13 -23.85 3.87
CA VAL A 229 -3.44 -22.57 4.53
C VAL A 229 -4.85 -22.59 5.12
N LEU A 230 -5.01 -22.19 6.38
CA LEU A 230 -6.29 -22.07 7.05
C LEU A 230 -6.61 -20.60 7.37
N ASP A 231 -7.83 -20.19 7.07
CA ASP A 231 -8.40 -18.90 7.46
C ASP A 231 -9.73 -19.11 8.20
N PRO A 232 -9.76 -19.02 9.54
CA PRO A 232 -10.98 -19.24 10.33
C PRO A 232 -11.94 -18.04 10.31
N PHE A 233 -11.59 -16.94 9.64
CA PHE A 233 -12.40 -15.72 9.50
C PHE A 233 -12.34 -15.22 8.06
N CYS A 234 -12.63 -16.10 7.11
CA CYS A 234 -12.22 -15.89 5.73
C CYS A 234 -12.94 -14.72 5.04
N GLY A 235 -14.15 -14.33 5.47
CA GLY A 235 -14.89 -13.18 4.99
C GLY A 235 -14.96 -13.13 3.46
N SER A 236 -14.33 -12.10 2.88
CA SER A 236 -14.20 -11.94 1.43
C SER A 236 -13.41 -13.04 0.69
N GLY A 237 -12.80 -13.98 1.40
CA GLY A 237 -11.98 -15.07 0.84
C GLY A 237 -10.59 -14.65 0.35
N THR A 238 -10.08 -13.48 0.76
CA THR A 238 -8.83 -12.92 0.20
C THR A 238 -7.62 -13.85 0.44
N THR A 239 -7.48 -14.41 1.64
CA THR A 239 -6.42 -15.38 1.98
C THR A 239 -6.48 -16.62 1.08
N LEU A 240 -7.69 -17.13 0.84
CA LEU A 240 -7.93 -18.34 0.04
C LEU A 240 -7.63 -18.10 -1.45
N VAL A 241 -7.99 -16.92 -1.96
CA VAL A 241 -7.64 -16.48 -3.31
C VAL A 241 -6.12 -16.38 -3.46
N ALA A 242 -5.42 -15.78 -2.49
CA ALA A 242 -3.96 -15.71 -2.51
C ALA A 242 -3.32 -17.11 -2.43
N ALA A 243 -3.82 -17.98 -1.56
CA ALA A 243 -3.37 -19.36 -1.46
C ALA A 243 -3.54 -20.10 -2.80
N LYS A 244 -4.70 -19.96 -3.46
CA LYS A 244 -4.94 -20.56 -4.77
C LYS A 244 -4.00 -20.01 -5.86
N ILE A 245 -3.76 -18.69 -5.90
CA ILE A 245 -2.83 -18.08 -6.86
C ILE A 245 -1.41 -18.61 -6.68
N LEU A 246 -1.03 -18.94 -5.45
CA LEU A 246 0.27 -19.50 -5.09
C LEU A 246 0.30 -21.03 -5.09
N ASP A 247 -0.72 -21.73 -5.61
CA ASP A 247 -0.76 -23.20 -5.62
C ASP A 247 -0.67 -23.86 -4.22
N ARG A 248 -1.24 -23.20 -3.20
CA ARG A 248 -1.45 -23.77 -1.86
C ARG A 248 -2.88 -24.33 -1.76
N LYS A 249 -3.03 -25.41 -0.98
CA LYS A 249 -4.34 -25.88 -0.53
C LYS A 249 -4.87 -24.90 0.51
N PHE A 250 -6.19 -24.85 0.67
CA PHE A 250 -6.79 -23.93 1.63
C PHE A 250 -8.03 -24.49 2.32
N ILE A 251 -8.27 -24.04 3.55
CA ILE A 251 -9.54 -24.15 4.27
C ILE A 251 -9.95 -22.73 4.70
N GLY A 252 -11.16 -22.32 4.36
CA GLY A 252 -11.75 -21.08 4.87
C GLY A 252 -13.02 -21.35 5.64
N ILE A 253 -13.22 -20.65 6.75
CA ILE A 253 -14.43 -20.74 7.57
C ILE A 253 -15.05 -19.35 7.65
N ASP A 254 -16.38 -19.27 7.52
CA ASP A 254 -17.15 -18.07 7.83
C ASP A 254 -18.57 -18.46 8.26
N ILE A 255 -19.16 -17.68 9.16
CA ILE A 255 -20.52 -17.88 9.64
C ILE A 255 -21.57 -17.36 8.64
N SER A 256 -21.22 -16.32 7.87
CA SER A 256 -22.10 -15.73 6.86
C SER A 256 -22.14 -16.57 5.60
N ASN A 257 -23.34 -16.97 5.19
CA ASN A 257 -23.54 -17.67 3.93
C ASN A 257 -23.14 -16.78 2.74
N GLU A 258 -23.42 -15.48 2.82
CA GLU A 258 -23.11 -14.49 1.78
C GLU A 258 -21.60 -14.36 1.60
N ALA A 259 -20.84 -14.31 2.69
CA ALA A 259 -19.38 -14.34 2.67
C ALA A 259 -18.84 -15.62 2.04
N ILE A 260 -19.40 -16.80 2.40
CA ILE A 260 -19.03 -18.08 1.80
C ILE A 260 -19.28 -18.10 0.29
N GLN A 261 -20.45 -17.64 -0.18
CA GLN A 261 -20.74 -17.60 -1.61
C GLN A 261 -19.81 -16.62 -2.36
N LEU A 262 -19.50 -15.48 -1.75
CA LEU A 262 -18.55 -14.52 -2.29
C LEU A 262 -17.13 -15.08 -2.36
N ALA A 263 -16.67 -15.76 -1.32
CA ALA A 263 -15.36 -16.41 -1.32
C ALA A 263 -15.31 -17.51 -2.41
N LYS A 264 -16.36 -18.32 -2.56
CA LYS A 264 -16.48 -19.33 -3.63
C LYS A 264 -16.33 -18.71 -5.01
N SER A 265 -17.07 -17.64 -5.31
CA SER A 265 -17.01 -16.99 -6.62
C SER A 265 -15.62 -16.45 -6.93
N ARG A 266 -14.99 -15.77 -5.96
CA ARG A 266 -13.62 -15.25 -6.10
C ARG A 266 -12.56 -16.32 -6.26
N ILE A 267 -12.70 -17.45 -5.58
CA ILE A 267 -11.79 -18.59 -5.75
C ILE A 267 -11.96 -19.20 -7.14
N SER A 268 -13.20 -19.28 -7.66
CA SER A 268 -13.45 -19.82 -8.99
C SER A 268 -12.81 -18.96 -10.10
N GLN A 269 -12.82 -17.63 -9.92
CA GLN A 269 -12.24 -16.67 -10.85
C GLN A 269 -11.36 -15.66 -10.10
N PRO A 270 -10.10 -16.02 -9.78
CA PRO A 270 -9.19 -15.13 -9.09
C PRO A 270 -8.88 -13.87 -9.90
N ILE A 271 -9.24 -12.71 -9.37
CA ILE A 271 -8.90 -11.41 -9.95
C ILE A 271 -7.95 -10.69 -9.01
N LYS A 272 -6.73 -10.41 -9.49
CA LYS A 272 -5.72 -9.64 -8.77
C LYS A 272 -5.48 -8.30 -9.45
N THR A 273 -5.40 -7.24 -8.65
CA THR A 273 -5.04 -5.91 -9.16
C THR A 273 -3.53 -5.75 -9.17
N LYS A 274 -2.94 -5.54 -10.35
CA LYS A 274 -1.53 -5.17 -10.46
C LYS A 274 -1.33 -3.74 -9.98
N SER A 275 -0.46 -3.57 -8.99
CA SER A 275 -0.06 -2.26 -8.50
C SER A 275 1.13 -1.77 -9.30
N ALA A 276 0.89 -0.86 -10.26
CA ALA A 276 1.98 -0.26 -11.03
C ALA A 276 3.06 0.36 -10.10
N LEU A 277 2.65 0.92 -8.95
CA LEU A 277 3.56 1.51 -7.95
C LEU A 277 4.62 0.52 -7.48
N LEU A 278 4.23 -0.73 -7.29
CA LEU A 278 5.10 -1.79 -6.79
C LEU A 278 5.86 -2.48 -7.92
N GLU A 279 5.29 -2.54 -9.13
CA GLU A 279 5.95 -3.11 -10.31
C GLU A 279 7.06 -2.19 -10.88
N LYS A 280 6.88 -0.87 -10.82
CA LYS A 280 7.85 0.10 -11.37
C LYS A 280 8.80 0.69 -10.31
N GLY A 281 8.54 0.45 -9.03
CA GLY A 281 9.25 1.05 -7.90
C GLY A 281 8.96 2.54 -7.74
N ARG A 282 9.05 3.09 -6.52
CA ARG A 282 8.75 4.52 -6.25
C ARG A 282 9.62 5.49 -7.05
N ASN A 283 10.85 5.10 -7.34
CA ASN A 283 11.79 5.94 -8.06
C ASN A 283 11.32 6.24 -9.49
N ALA A 284 10.61 5.31 -10.14
CA ALA A 284 9.97 5.56 -11.44
C ALA A 284 8.73 6.49 -11.37
N TYR A 285 8.32 6.92 -10.17
CA TYR A 285 7.22 7.88 -9.95
C TYR A 285 7.70 9.27 -9.56
N LEU A 286 8.98 9.42 -9.17
CA LEU A 286 9.65 10.70 -8.98
C LEU A 286 10.15 11.22 -10.33
N ASN A 287 9.21 11.48 -11.25
CA ASN A 287 9.50 11.86 -12.64
C ASN A 287 9.13 13.32 -12.96
N GLN A 288 8.80 14.13 -11.96
CA GLN A 288 8.74 15.58 -12.21
C GLN A 288 10.16 16.11 -12.05
N ASP A 289 10.63 16.70 -13.14
CA ASP A 289 11.82 17.52 -13.18
C ASP A 289 11.85 18.44 -11.95
N SER A 290 12.95 18.43 -11.20
CA SER A 290 13.14 19.29 -10.03
C SER A 290 12.86 20.76 -10.36
N GLN A 291 13.11 21.17 -11.60
CA GLN A 291 12.82 22.51 -12.09
C GLN A 291 11.32 22.79 -12.21
N ILE A 292 10.53 21.83 -12.71
CA ILE A 292 9.07 21.95 -12.79
C ILE A 292 8.46 22.02 -11.40
N LEU A 293 8.94 21.22 -10.45
CA LEU A 293 8.48 21.28 -9.06
C LEU A 293 8.75 22.66 -8.46
N SER A 294 9.97 23.19 -8.63
CA SER A 294 10.33 24.53 -8.16
C SER A 294 9.44 25.63 -8.77
N TRP A 295 9.16 25.56 -10.07
CA TRP A 295 8.26 26.52 -10.73
C TRP A 295 6.80 26.40 -10.31
N LEU A 296 6.33 25.21 -9.95
CA LEU A 296 4.97 25.04 -9.42
C LEU A 296 4.88 25.59 -7.98
N GLU A 297 5.91 25.35 -7.17
CA GLU A 297 5.99 25.90 -5.82
C GLU A 297 6.04 27.44 -5.83
N SER A 298 6.78 28.05 -6.75
CA SER A 298 6.89 29.51 -6.84
C SER A 298 5.58 30.23 -7.19
N ILE A 299 4.59 29.50 -7.72
CA ILE A 299 3.24 30.01 -8.01
C ILE A 299 2.18 29.43 -7.07
N ASP A 300 2.57 28.87 -5.92
CA ASP A 300 1.71 28.18 -4.94
C ASP A 300 0.79 27.12 -5.56
N CYS A 301 1.27 26.42 -6.58
CA CYS A 301 0.56 25.29 -7.16
C CYS A 301 0.86 24.02 -6.37
N GLN A 302 -0.18 23.23 -6.10
CA GLN A 302 -0.01 21.88 -5.57
C GLN A 302 0.40 20.94 -6.71
N PRO A 303 1.60 20.32 -6.68
CA PRO A 303 2.10 19.51 -7.78
C PRO A 303 1.31 18.20 -7.98
N VAL A 304 1.19 17.78 -9.24
CA VAL A 304 0.47 16.57 -9.68
C VAL A 304 1.42 15.63 -10.39
N GLN A 305 1.78 14.54 -9.72
CA GLN A 305 2.73 13.56 -10.27
C GLN A 305 2.09 12.53 -11.22
N ARG A 306 0.76 12.36 -11.19
CA ARG A 306 0.05 11.24 -11.87
C ARG A 306 -0.69 11.64 -13.15
N ASN A 307 -0.47 12.82 -13.70
CA ASN A 307 -1.18 13.31 -14.87
C ASN A 307 -0.21 13.84 -15.94
N LYS A 308 -0.35 13.39 -17.19
CA LYS A 308 0.49 13.84 -18.32
C LYS A 308 0.09 15.22 -18.85
N GLY A 309 -1.12 15.69 -18.55
CA GLY A 309 -1.66 16.96 -19.02
C GLY A 309 -1.81 18.04 -17.96
N ILE A 310 -1.62 17.72 -16.68
CA ILE A 310 -1.72 18.67 -15.56
C ILE A 310 -0.51 18.42 -14.67
N ASP A 311 0.35 19.42 -14.53
CA ASP A 311 1.55 19.35 -13.71
C ASP A 311 1.30 19.86 -12.28
N GLY A 312 0.31 20.74 -12.08
CA GLY A 312 -0.10 21.22 -10.76
C GLY A 312 -1.52 21.79 -10.73
N PHE A 313 -2.00 22.15 -9.55
CA PHE A 313 -3.28 22.82 -9.33
C PHE A 313 -3.06 24.11 -8.56
N LEU A 314 -3.52 25.23 -9.12
CA LEU A 314 -3.63 26.50 -8.42
C LEU A 314 -4.97 26.53 -7.67
N ARG A 315 -4.92 26.65 -6.35
CA ARG A 315 -6.13 26.77 -5.52
C ARG A 315 -6.37 28.23 -5.19
N ILE A 316 -7.52 28.74 -5.58
CA ILE A 316 -7.98 30.11 -5.28
C ILE A 316 -9.13 30.02 -4.28
N ASN A 317 -9.05 30.78 -3.20
CA ASN A 317 -10.12 30.87 -2.21
C ASN A 317 -11.37 31.50 -2.87
N GLY A 318 -12.54 30.88 -2.70
CA GLY A 318 -13.79 31.32 -3.34
C GLY A 318 -14.19 30.51 -4.58
N MET A 319 -13.24 29.80 -5.23
CA MET A 319 -13.57 28.93 -6.37
C MET A 319 -13.96 27.51 -5.93
N VAL A 320 -14.97 26.93 -6.59
CA VAL A 320 -15.45 25.56 -6.34
C VAL A 320 -14.43 24.50 -6.80
N LYS A 321 -13.70 24.78 -7.89
CA LYS A 321 -12.67 23.87 -8.44
C LYS A 321 -11.33 24.60 -8.56
N PRO A 322 -10.20 23.90 -8.34
CA PRO A 322 -8.88 24.47 -8.59
C PRO A 322 -8.63 24.66 -10.09
N ILE A 323 -7.70 25.54 -10.43
CA ILE A 323 -7.28 25.78 -11.82
C ILE A 323 -6.14 24.81 -12.15
N PRO A 324 -6.31 23.90 -13.13
CA PRO A 324 -5.23 23.04 -13.60
C PRO A 324 -4.14 23.87 -14.29
N VAL A 325 -2.90 23.62 -13.89
CA VAL A 325 -1.70 24.24 -14.44
C VAL A 325 -0.87 23.18 -15.15
N LYS A 326 -0.43 23.49 -16.36
CA LYS A 326 0.57 22.71 -17.09
C LYS A 326 1.79 23.57 -17.36
N ILE A 327 2.98 23.01 -17.19
CA ILE A 327 4.23 23.62 -17.63
C ILE A 327 4.65 22.91 -18.92
N GLN A 328 4.98 23.68 -19.95
CA GLN A 328 5.56 23.16 -21.18
C GLN A 328 6.96 22.60 -20.87
N ARG A 329 7.19 21.32 -21.16
CA ARG A 329 8.50 20.69 -20.93
C ARG A 329 9.49 21.05 -22.04
N GLU A 330 10.78 20.96 -21.74
CA GLU A 330 11.82 21.09 -22.75
C GLU A 330 11.64 20.02 -23.84
N GLY A 331 11.66 20.44 -25.12
CA GLY A 331 11.35 19.58 -26.27
C GLY A 331 9.87 19.26 -26.51
N GLU A 332 8.93 19.66 -25.65
CA GLU A 332 7.49 19.53 -25.89
C GLU A 332 6.98 20.75 -26.70
N SER A 333 6.32 20.52 -27.84
CA SER A 333 5.72 21.62 -28.60
C SER A 333 4.52 22.23 -27.88
N PHE A 334 4.32 23.55 -28.04
CA PHE A 334 3.23 24.28 -27.40
C PHE A 334 1.85 23.66 -27.71
N THR A 335 1.61 23.26 -28.96
CA THR A 335 0.37 22.61 -29.40
C THR A 335 0.11 21.29 -28.68
N VAL A 336 1.15 20.48 -28.46
CA VAL A 336 1.03 19.21 -27.73
C VAL A 336 0.74 19.47 -26.25
N ALA A 337 1.44 20.43 -25.64
CA ALA A 337 1.22 20.82 -24.26
C ALA A 337 -0.23 21.30 -24.03
N ARG A 338 -0.70 22.23 -24.86
CA ARG A 338 -2.08 22.75 -24.85
C ARG A 338 -3.11 21.64 -25.02
N LYS A 339 -2.96 20.76 -26.02
CA LYS A 339 -3.90 19.66 -26.27
C LYS A 339 -4.02 18.72 -25.07
N ARG A 340 -2.91 18.39 -24.41
CA ARG A 340 -2.90 17.54 -23.20
C ARG A 340 -3.62 18.21 -22.03
N LEU A 341 -3.36 19.50 -21.79
CA LEU A 341 -4.04 20.26 -20.73
C LEU A 341 -5.55 20.34 -20.98
N ILE A 342 -5.97 20.71 -22.19
CA ILE A 342 -7.39 20.82 -22.54
C ILE A 342 -8.10 19.48 -22.40
N SER A 343 -7.51 18.39 -22.90
CA SER A 343 -8.09 17.05 -22.78
C SER A 343 -8.22 16.60 -21.33
N ALA A 344 -7.19 16.83 -20.51
CA ALA A 344 -7.21 16.49 -19.09
C ALA A 344 -8.21 17.36 -18.31
N ALA A 345 -8.33 18.63 -18.68
CA ALA A 345 -9.22 19.58 -18.03
C ALA A 345 -10.70 19.29 -18.35
N LYS A 346 -11.01 19.01 -19.63
CA LYS A 346 -12.36 18.67 -20.11
C LYS A 346 -12.92 17.44 -19.41
N LYS A 347 -12.08 16.42 -19.21
CA LYS A 347 -12.46 15.15 -18.54
C LYS A 347 -13.06 15.36 -17.13
N ASN A 348 -12.67 16.43 -16.44
CA ASN A 348 -13.09 16.70 -15.06
C ASN A 348 -13.90 18.00 -14.93
N GLY A 349 -14.27 18.62 -16.06
CA GLY A 349 -15.06 19.84 -16.12
C GLY A 349 -14.42 21.03 -15.41
N TYR A 350 -13.12 21.27 -15.58
CA TYR A 350 -12.48 22.49 -15.10
C TYR A 350 -12.76 23.64 -16.06
N GLU A 351 -13.16 24.78 -15.51
CA GLU A 351 -13.59 25.93 -16.30
C GLU A 351 -12.39 26.69 -16.87
N ARG A 352 -11.49 27.17 -16.01
CA ARG A 352 -10.25 27.84 -16.40
C ARG A 352 -9.05 26.91 -16.34
N LYS A 353 -7.99 27.24 -17.08
CA LYS A 353 -6.75 26.44 -17.19
C LYS A 353 -5.57 27.39 -17.41
N ILE A 354 -4.40 27.06 -16.89
CA ILE A 354 -3.17 27.84 -17.12
C ILE A 354 -2.13 26.96 -17.81
N LEU A 355 -1.55 27.46 -18.90
CA LEU A 355 -0.41 26.87 -19.56
C LEU A 355 0.79 27.82 -19.46
N ILE A 356 1.84 27.38 -18.78
CA ILE A 356 3.07 28.13 -18.59
C ILE A 356 4.08 27.67 -19.64
N ARG A 357 4.58 28.59 -20.46
CA ARG A 357 5.68 28.30 -21.40
C ARG A 357 7.00 28.21 -20.62
N SER A 358 7.88 27.29 -21.05
CA SER A 358 9.18 27.13 -20.39
C SER A 358 10.03 28.41 -20.55
N PRO A 359 10.61 28.96 -19.46
CA PRO A 359 11.47 30.15 -19.50
C PRO A 359 12.67 30.00 -20.46
N ASN A 360 13.19 28.78 -20.63
CA ASN A 360 14.35 28.51 -21.48
C ASN A 360 14.05 28.57 -22.99
N MET A 361 12.78 28.70 -23.40
CA MET A 361 12.42 28.92 -24.81
C MET A 361 12.28 30.40 -25.19
N ILE A 362 12.49 31.33 -24.24
CA ILE A 362 12.43 32.78 -24.46
C ILE A 362 13.80 33.30 -24.96
N GLY A 363 14.48 32.52 -25.79
CA GLY A 363 15.69 32.92 -26.52
C GLY A 363 15.40 33.65 -27.83
N ILE A 364 14.13 33.82 -28.18
CA ILE A 364 13.70 34.55 -29.38
C ILE A 364 12.78 35.68 -28.91
N GLN A 365 13.24 36.92 -29.08
CA GLN A 365 12.42 38.12 -29.00
C GLN A 365 11.23 37.98 -29.95
N LEU A 366 10.12 37.48 -29.44
CA LEU A 366 8.82 37.58 -30.07
C LEU A 366 7.98 38.45 -29.13
N ASN A 367 7.43 39.53 -29.67
CA ASN A 367 6.46 40.43 -29.02
C ASN A 367 5.15 39.66 -28.72
N PHE A 368 5.21 38.65 -27.86
CA PHE A 368 4.00 38.07 -27.29
C PHE A 368 3.52 38.99 -26.17
N GLN A 369 2.21 39.24 -26.12
CA GLN A 369 1.60 39.81 -24.92
C GLN A 369 1.98 38.94 -23.70
N GLU A 370 2.20 39.59 -22.56
CA GLU A 370 2.68 38.93 -21.34
C GLU A 370 1.76 37.77 -20.92
N PHE A 371 0.46 37.96 -21.20
CA PHE A 371 -0.61 36.99 -21.06
C PHE A 371 -1.43 36.95 -22.34
N GLU A 372 -1.84 35.76 -22.75
CA GLU A 372 -2.81 35.57 -23.84
C GLU A 372 -3.98 34.76 -23.28
N GLU A 373 -5.16 35.37 -23.23
CA GLU A 373 -6.39 34.68 -22.84
C GLU A 373 -7.15 34.24 -24.09
N LEU A 374 -7.23 32.92 -24.27
CA LEU A 374 -8.06 32.32 -25.32
C LEU A 374 -9.47 32.12 -24.76
N ASN A 375 -10.29 33.16 -24.84
CA ASN A 375 -11.65 33.21 -24.27
C ASN A 375 -12.53 32.02 -24.67
N ASN A 376 -12.44 31.57 -25.93
CA ASN A 376 -13.18 30.41 -26.43
C ASN A 376 -12.81 29.10 -25.71
N GLU A 377 -11.62 29.02 -25.12
CA GLU A 377 -11.11 27.84 -24.42
C GLU A 377 -10.96 28.04 -22.91
N LYS A 378 -11.25 29.24 -22.39
CA LYS A 378 -10.97 29.65 -21.00
C LYS A 378 -9.56 29.21 -20.58
N LEU A 379 -8.59 29.47 -21.46
CA LEU A 379 -7.19 29.07 -21.32
C LEU A 379 -6.33 30.31 -21.24
N ILE A 380 -5.52 30.38 -20.18
CA ILE A 380 -4.59 31.47 -19.97
C ILE A 380 -3.17 30.96 -20.25
N ILE A 381 -2.48 31.66 -21.13
CA ILE A 381 -1.11 31.36 -21.51
C ILE A 381 -0.19 32.34 -20.78
N VAL A 382 0.71 31.79 -19.97
CA VAL A 382 1.74 32.56 -19.26
C VAL A 382 3.04 32.43 -20.04
N ASN A 383 3.47 33.53 -20.65
CA ASN A 383 4.69 33.58 -21.44
C ASN A 383 5.93 33.90 -20.59
N ASN A 384 5.76 34.52 -19.42
CA ASN A 384 6.85 34.86 -18.51
C ASN A 384 6.46 34.51 -17.06
N LEU A 385 7.15 33.54 -16.47
CA LEU A 385 6.85 33.03 -15.13
C LEU A 385 7.17 34.06 -14.02
N ASP A 386 8.30 34.76 -14.11
CA ASP A 386 8.73 35.72 -13.08
C ASP A 386 7.76 36.90 -12.96
N LYS A 387 7.26 37.39 -14.10
CA LYS A 387 6.23 38.44 -14.12
C LYS A 387 4.89 37.92 -13.60
N PHE A 388 4.51 36.69 -13.93
CA PHE A 388 3.31 36.06 -13.40
C PHE A 388 3.35 35.95 -11.87
N ILE A 389 4.48 35.56 -11.30
CA ILE A 389 4.68 35.50 -9.84
C ILE A 389 4.46 36.89 -9.21
N LYS A 390 5.05 37.94 -9.80
CA LYS A 390 4.94 39.32 -9.28
C LYS A 390 3.51 39.88 -9.34
N ASN A 391 2.74 39.53 -10.38
CA ASN A 391 1.40 40.06 -10.62
C ASN A 391 0.28 39.08 -10.25
N LYS A 392 0.61 37.99 -9.55
CA LYS A 392 -0.29 36.87 -9.30
C LYS A 392 -1.59 37.28 -8.59
N GLU A 393 -1.51 38.14 -7.58
CA GLU A 393 -2.70 38.56 -6.81
C GLU A 393 -3.68 39.35 -7.67
N HIS A 394 -3.17 40.28 -8.48
CA HIS A 394 -3.97 41.04 -9.44
C HIS A 394 -4.65 40.13 -10.46
N PHE A 395 -3.91 39.17 -10.98
CA PHE A 395 -4.45 38.16 -11.90
C PHE A 395 -5.51 37.26 -11.26
N ILE A 396 -5.32 36.88 -9.99
CA ILE A 396 -6.33 36.12 -9.23
C ILE A 396 -7.60 36.96 -9.04
N SER A 397 -7.49 38.27 -8.78
CA SER A 397 -8.65 39.15 -8.68
C SER A 397 -9.42 39.26 -10.01
N GLU A 398 -8.72 39.42 -11.14
CA GLU A 398 -9.38 39.45 -12.46
C GLU A 398 -10.11 38.15 -12.78
N ILE A 399 -9.55 37.00 -12.37
CA ILE A 399 -10.20 35.70 -12.53
C ILE A 399 -11.48 35.59 -11.71
N LEU A 400 -11.48 36.12 -10.48
CA LEU A 400 -12.63 36.09 -9.57
C LEU A 400 -13.75 37.04 -10.01
N ASP A 401 -13.39 38.22 -10.56
CA ASP A 401 -14.37 39.20 -11.06
C ASP A 401 -15.11 38.72 -12.32
N GLN A 402 -14.53 37.75 -13.03
CA GLN A 402 -15.08 37.16 -14.24
C GLN A 402 -15.61 35.72 -14.04
N SER A 403 -15.68 35.22 -12.79
CA SER A 403 -16.22 33.89 -12.44
C SER A 403 -17.57 34.00 -11.80
#